data_AF-A0A1I1CGC8-F1
#
_entry.id   AF-A0A1I1CGC8-F1
#
_cell.length_a   1.000
_cell.length_b   1.000
_cell.length_c   1.000
_cell.angle_alpha   90.00
_cell.angle_beta   90.00
_cell.angle_gamma   90.00
#
_symmetry.space_group_name_H-M   'P 1'
#
loop_
_entity.id
_entity.type
_entity.pdbx_description
1 polymer ?
#
loop_
_entity_poly.entity_id
_entity_poly.type
_entity_poly.pdbx_seq_one_letter_code
_entity_poly.pdbx_strand_id
1 'polypeptide(L)'
;MLQFNGNWRFDSPGPIEPAAREAFRDLINRICGQGQRKAILEFFKARFCAAASAEYWPSTNDRFASEDLDRDMLHAGENAPVFIEAFWDACQELRARNPAMVIPDAGRINRILADADAGYQLDPPMLVATRAHIPIFVPDSPPSLDVQAQALINESLDASQRALSGGNGRQAVQEVLWLLETISTAFRSEQILDGSIQGRYFNKIIWELRQRGRGHQEQILQWMMTLHGYLSSPTGGGVRHGVDLKEGLALGIDEARLYCNLIRSYLTFLIAEHERLSRHVA
;
A
#
# COMPACT_ATOMS: atom_id res chain seq x y z
N MET A 1 21.64 17.87 20.80
CA MET A 1 21.14 17.13 19.63
C MET A 1 22.03 15.94 19.38
N LEU A 2 21.42 14.75 19.33
CA LEU A 2 22.11 13.51 19.03
C LEU A 2 22.31 13.39 17.51
N GLN A 3 23.30 12.60 17.14
CA GLN A 3 23.62 12.30 15.75
C GLN A 3 23.20 10.86 15.43
N PHE A 4 22.32 10.73 14.45
CA PHE A 4 21.85 9.47 13.87
C PHE A 4 21.44 9.72 12.41
N ASN A 5 21.06 8.67 11.68
CA ASN A 5 20.63 8.82 10.29
C ASN A 5 19.50 9.86 10.18
N GLY A 6 19.75 10.95 9.46
CA GLY A 6 18.82 12.07 9.34
C GLY A 6 17.45 11.68 8.80
N ASN A 7 17.39 10.65 7.93
CA ASN A 7 16.14 10.14 7.38
C ASN A 7 15.21 9.61 8.47
N TRP A 8 15.73 9.11 9.60
CA TRP A 8 14.91 8.60 10.70
C TRP A 8 14.04 9.66 11.37
N ARG A 9 14.27 10.95 11.12
CA ARG A 9 13.36 12.02 11.57
C ARG A 9 12.03 12.04 10.79
N PHE A 10 12.03 11.55 9.55
CA PHE A 10 10.86 11.53 8.67
C PHE A 10 10.36 10.10 8.44
N ASP A 11 11.28 9.17 8.21
CA ASP A 11 11.03 7.75 8.00
C ASP A 11 11.34 7.00 9.30
N SER A 12 10.38 7.00 10.23
CA SER A 12 10.56 6.40 11.55
C SER A 12 10.98 4.92 11.42
N PRO A 13 12.07 4.50 12.08
CA PRO A 13 12.46 3.09 12.16
C PRO A 13 11.50 2.25 13.03
N GLY A 14 10.52 2.88 13.67
CA GLY A 14 9.52 2.24 14.50
C GLY A 14 9.31 2.94 15.84
N PRO A 15 8.25 2.55 16.56
CA PRO A 15 7.95 3.09 17.87
C PRO A 15 8.97 2.63 18.91
N ILE A 16 9.12 3.42 19.98
CA ILE A 16 9.86 2.99 21.17
C ILE A 16 9.04 1.99 21.97
N GLU A 17 9.71 1.02 22.58
CA GLU A 17 9.02 -0.02 23.31
C GLU A 17 8.28 0.54 24.54
N PRO A 18 7.04 0.08 24.81
CA PRO A 18 6.24 0.59 25.93
C PRO A 18 6.98 0.53 27.27
N ALA A 19 7.71 -0.57 27.51
CA ALA A 19 8.51 -0.75 28.73
C ALA A 19 9.66 0.27 28.84
N ALA A 20 10.30 0.62 27.71
CA ALA A 20 11.31 1.68 27.69
C ALA A 20 10.66 3.03 28.02
N ARG A 21 9.55 3.38 27.35
CA ARG A 21 8.83 4.64 27.59
C ARG A 21 8.42 4.80 29.06
N GLU A 22 7.88 3.75 29.67
CA GLU A 22 7.53 3.74 31.09
C GLU A 22 8.76 3.96 31.99
N ALA A 23 9.88 3.29 31.69
CA ALA A 23 11.12 3.49 32.43
C ALA A 23 11.71 4.91 32.26
N PHE A 24 11.58 5.53 31.09
CA PHE A 24 11.93 6.94 30.89
C PHE A 24 11.01 7.86 31.72
N ARG A 25 9.71 7.58 31.75
CA ARG A 25 8.74 8.33 32.56
C ARG A 25 9.08 8.23 34.06
N ASP A 26 9.51 7.06 34.52
CA ASP A 26 10.00 6.88 35.88
C ASP A 26 11.26 7.69 36.19
N LEU A 27 12.19 7.81 35.22
CA LEU A 27 13.33 8.71 35.38
C LEU A 27 12.88 10.17 35.51
N ILE A 28 11.93 10.63 34.69
CA ILE A 28 11.39 11.99 34.81
C ILE A 28 10.78 12.20 36.19
N ASN A 29 9.98 11.24 36.68
CA ASN A 29 9.38 11.31 38.02
C ASN A 29 10.45 11.43 39.13
N ARG A 30 11.59 10.72 39.01
CA ARG A 30 12.71 10.84 39.96
C ARG A 30 13.41 12.19 39.86
N ILE A 31 13.55 12.75 38.66
CA ILE A 31 14.09 14.10 38.45
C ILE A 31 13.16 15.15 39.07
N CYS A 32 11.84 15.01 38.88
CA CYS A 32 10.84 15.88 39.50
C CYS A 32 10.92 15.90 41.03
N GLY A 33 11.36 14.82 41.67
CA GLY A 33 11.54 14.74 43.12
C GLY A 33 12.65 15.65 43.66
N GLN A 34 13.49 16.24 42.81
CA GLN A 34 14.62 17.09 43.20
C GLN A 34 14.31 18.60 43.11
N GLY A 35 13.11 18.99 42.67
CA GLY A 35 12.80 20.40 42.45
C GLY A 35 11.31 20.69 42.32
N GLN A 36 10.96 21.80 41.64
CA GLN A 36 9.57 22.16 41.39
C GLN A 36 8.95 21.19 40.36
N ARG A 37 8.17 20.23 40.84
CA ARG A 37 7.59 19.14 40.05
C ARG A 37 6.95 19.62 38.75
N LYS A 38 5.98 20.53 38.82
CA LYS A 38 5.32 21.09 37.63
C LYS A 38 6.30 21.64 36.59
N ALA A 39 7.25 22.47 37.02
CA ALA A 39 8.20 23.12 36.12
C ALA A 39 9.07 22.10 35.37
N ILE A 40 9.48 21.03 36.05
CA ILE A 40 10.26 19.95 35.44
C ILE A 40 9.38 19.13 34.47
N LEU A 41 8.13 18.82 34.85
CA LEU A 41 7.19 18.13 33.95
C LEU A 41 6.92 18.93 32.68
N GLU A 42 6.64 20.24 32.81
CA GLU A 42 6.43 21.15 31.68
C GLU A 42 7.66 21.25 30.77
N PHE A 43 8.85 21.23 31.37
CA PHE A 43 10.10 21.26 30.62
C PHE A 43 10.28 20.02 29.74
N PHE A 44 10.04 18.83 30.28
CA PHE A 44 10.05 17.60 29.47
C PHE A 44 8.91 17.57 28.47
N LYS A 45 7.71 18.02 28.87
CA LYS A 45 6.54 18.06 28.00
C LYS A 45 6.81 18.89 26.75
N ALA A 46 7.33 20.10 26.90
CA ALA A 46 7.68 20.97 25.77
C ALA A 46 8.66 20.29 24.78
N ARG A 47 9.59 19.47 25.29
CA ARG A 47 10.54 18.72 24.45
C ARG A 47 9.86 17.59 23.68
N PHE A 48 8.96 16.86 24.32
CA PHE A 48 8.20 15.81 23.66
C PHE A 48 7.13 16.36 22.70
N CYS A 49 6.51 17.51 22.99
CA CYS A 49 5.65 18.20 22.02
C CYS A 49 6.42 18.52 20.74
N ALA A 50 7.61 19.13 20.87
CA ALA A 50 8.45 19.45 19.72
C ALA A 50 8.87 18.19 18.94
N ALA A 51 9.21 17.11 19.65
CA ALA A 51 9.54 15.82 19.06
C ALA A 51 8.36 15.18 18.30
N ALA A 52 7.14 15.34 18.81
CA ALA A 52 5.91 14.86 18.20
C ALA A 52 5.34 15.82 17.14
N SER A 53 6.03 16.92 16.80
CA SER A 53 5.50 18.00 15.96
C SER A 53 4.15 18.56 16.43
N ALA A 54 3.92 18.54 17.75
CA ALA A 54 2.71 19.03 18.40
C ALA A 54 2.95 20.42 19.01
N GLU A 55 1.90 21.23 19.07
CA GLU A 55 1.95 22.53 19.73
C GLU A 55 1.99 22.38 21.26
N TYR A 56 2.91 23.10 21.90
CA TYR A 56 3.02 23.11 23.36
C TYR A 56 2.01 24.08 23.98
N TRP A 57 1.24 23.57 24.94
CA TRP A 57 0.33 24.36 25.77
C TRP A 57 0.64 24.13 27.24
N PRO A 58 0.84 25.19 28.07
CA PRO A 58 1.13 25.03 29.49
C PRO A 58 -0.07 24.43 30.23
N SER A 59 0.17 23.46 31.12
CA SER A 59 -0.87 22.83 31.91
C SER A 59 -1.24 23.69 33.11
N THR A 60 -2.46 23.54 33.60
CA THR A 60 -2.98 24.37 34.71
C THR A 60 -2.39 23.96 36.06
N ASN A 61 -2.13 22.67 36.29
CA ASN A 61 -1.54 22.15 37.54
C ASN A 61 -0.65 20.92 37.31
N ASP A 62 -0.01 20.42 38.37
CA ASP A 62 0.92 19.27 38.34
C ASP A 62 0.29 17.98 37.80
N ARG A 63 -0.99 17.72 38.11
CA ARG A 63 -1.69 16.54 37.63
C ARG A 63 -1.86 16.60 36.11
N PHE A 64 -2.36 17.73 35.59
CA PHE A 64 -2.49 17.93 34.16
C PHE A 64 -1.12 17.93 33.47
N ALA A 65 -0.09 18.54 34.05
CA ALA A 65 1.26 18.48 33.51
C ALA A 65 1.79 17.04 33.40
N SER A 66 1.42 16.17 34.35
CA SER A 66 1.78 14.76 34.34
C SER A 66 1.01 13.98 33.27
N GLU A 67 -0.31 14.16 33.19
CA GLU A 67 -1.18 13.48 32.20
C GLU A 67 -0.85 13.93 30.77
N ASP A 68 -0.65 15.24 30.56
CA ASP A 68 -0.26 15.79 29.26
C ASP A 68 1.12 15.28 28.84
N LEU A 69 2.09 15.21 29.76
CA LEU A 69 3.40 14.61 29.48
C LEU A 69 3.28 13.15 29.04
N ASP A 70 2.39 12.34 29.65
CA ASP A 70 2.22 10.93 29.23
C ASP A 70 1.73 10.83 27.79
N ARG A 71 0.75 11.68 27.43
CA ARG A 71 0.22 11.75 26.07
C ARG A 71 1.31 12.19 25.08
N ASP A 72 2.08 13.22 25.42
CA ASP A 72 3.08 13.76 24.49
C ASP A 72 4.28 12.81 24.36
N MET A 73 4.64 12.09 25.43
CA MET A 73 5.60 10.98 25.36
C MET A 73 5.10 9.82 24.51
N LEU A 74 3.80 9.50 24.55
CA LEU A 74 3.20 8.47 23.71
C LEU A 74 3.34 8.83 22.23
N HIS A 75 2.96 10.06 21.84
CA HIS A 75 3.06 10.52 20.46
C HIS A 75 4.51 10.63 19.98
N ALA A 76 5.39 11.24 20.77
CA ALA A 76 6.81 11.30 20.43
C ALA A 76 7.43 9.90 20.31
N GLY A 77 6.90 8.94 21.08
CA GLY A 77 7.31 7.55 21.09
C GLY A 77 7.01 6.79 19.80
N GLU A 78 6.22 7.32 18.86
CA GLU A 78 6.04 6.72 17.53
C GLU A 78 7.33 6.73 16.69
N ASN A 79 8.31 7.56 17.08
CA ASN A 79 9.63 7.62 16.49
C ASN A 79 10.71 7.48 17.56
N ALA A 80 11.22 6.24 17.74
CA ALA A 80 12.14 5.92 18.82
C ALA A 80 13.41 6.80 18.85
N PRO A 81 14.15 7.02 17.74
CA PRO A 81 15.31 7.92 17.75
C PRO A 81 14.99 9.35 18.21
N VAL A 82 13.89 9.91 17.73
CA VAL A 82 13.47 11.28 18.06
C VAL A 82 13.04 11.38 19.52
N PHE A 83 12.34 10.36 20.04
CA PHE A 83 12.01 10.26 21.47
C PHE A 83 13.26 10.23 22.36
N ILE A 84 14.25 9.38 22.02
CA ILE A 84 15.49 9.22 22.79
C ILE A 84 16.29 10.53 22.76
N GLU A 85 16.38 11.17 21.60
CA GLU A 85 16.99 12.49 21.45
C GLU A 85 16.31 13.55 22.32
N ALA A 86 14.99 13.64 22.27
CA ALA A 86 14.23 14.62 23.05
C ALA A 86 14.49 14.48 24.55
N PHE A 87 14.50 13.24 25.07
CA PHE A 87 14.82 12.98 26.46
C PHE A 87 16.27 13.32 26.82
N TRP A 88 17.23 12.90 25.99
CA TRP A 88 18.65 13.17 26.22
C TRP A 88 18.94 14.67 26.22
N ASP A 89 18.48 15.38 25.21
CA ASP A 89 18.69 16.83 25.10
C ASP A 89 18.04 17.58 26.26
N ALA A 90 16.84 17.14 26.69
CA ALA A 90 16.20 17.66 27.90
C ALA A 90 17.10 17.45 29.14
N CYS A 91 17.63 16.25 29.33
CA CYS A 91 18.54 15.94 30.43
C CYS A 91 19.80 16.80 30.41
N GLN A 92 20.44 16.95 29.25
CA GLN A 92 21.67 17.73 29.10
C GLN A 92 21.43 19.21 29.39
N GLU A 93 20.32 19.77 28.90
CA GLU A 93 19.97 21.15 29.15
C GLU A 93 19.56 21.40 30.61
N LEU A 94 18.85 20.45 31.23
CA LEU A 94 18.50 20.56 32.64
C LEU A 94 19.74 20.48 33.53
N ARG A 95 20.72 19.63 33.18
CA ARG A 95 22.03 19.57 33.85
C ARG A 95 22.81 20.88 33.71
N ALA A 96 22.79 21.49 32.53
CA ALA A 96 23.45 22.78 32.29
C ALA A 96 22.82 23.92 33.10
N ARG A 97 21.48 23.93 33.21
CA ARG A 97 20.73 24.95 33.98
C ARG A 97 20.80 24.74 35.49
N ASN A 98 20.85 23.48 35.94
CA ASN A 98 20.84 23.11 37.35
C ASN A 98 21.95 22.09 37.68
N PRO A 99 23.21 22.52 37.86
CA PRO A 99 24.34 21.62 38.07
C PRO A 99 24.24 20.72 39.32
N ALA A 100 23.45 21.12 40.31
CA ALA A 100 23.21 20.34 41.53
C ALA A 100 22.19 19.20 41.34
N MET A 101 21.44 19.20 40.23
CA MET A 101 20.43 18.19 39.96
C MET A 101 21.06 16.91 39.41
N VAL A 102 20.71 15.77 40.00
CA VAL A 102 21.16 14.47 39.57
C VAL A 102 20.37 14.05 38.33
N ILE A 103 21.05 14.05 37.19
CA ILE A 103 20.50 13.69 35.87
C ILE A 103 21.11 12.36 35.42
N PRO A 104 20.31 11.41 34.88
CA PRO A 104 20.83 10.13 34.39
C PRO A 104 21.93 10.33 33.35
N ASP A 105 22.94 9.46 33.40
CA ASP A 105 24.00 9.40 32.41
C ASP A 105 23.62 8.48 31.24
N ALA A 106 24.48 8.45 30.22
CA ALA A 106 24.31 7.58 29.06
C ALA A 106 24.21 6.09 29.47
N GLY A 107 24.98 5.68 30.47
CA GLY A 107 24.96 4.30 30.98
C GLY A 107 23.60 3.90 31.57
N ARG A 108 22.95 4.79 32.32
CA ARG A 108 21.61 4.56 32.86
C ARG A 108 20.56 4.48 31.76
N ILE A 109 20.65 5.33 30.74
CA ILE A 109 19.75 5.33 29.58
C ILE A 109 19.93 4.04 28.77
N ASN A 110 21.18 3.66 28.49
CA ASN A 110 21.49 2.42 27.76
C ASN A 110 21.00 1.18 28.48
N ARG A 111 21.03 1.16 29.82
CA ARG A 111 20.43 0.06 30.58
C ARG A 111 18.94 -0.05 30.35
N ILE A 112 18.20 1.07 30.34
CA ILE A 112 16.77 1.06 30.02
C ILE A 112 16.52 0.55 28.61
N LEU A 113 17.29 1.04 27.62
CA LEU A 113 17.15 0.63 26.23
C LEU A 113 17.48 -0.86 26.04
N ALA A 114 18.46 -1.39 26.77
CA ALA A 114 18.82 -2.81 26.74
C ALA A 114 17.79 -3.69 27.46
N ASP A 115 17.35 -3.32 28.65
CA ASP A 115 16.37 -4.07 29.46
C ASP A 115 15.02 -4.18 28.75
N ALA A 116 14.63 -3.13 28.02
CA ALA A 116 13.43 -3.08 27.21
C ALA A 116 13.62 -3.59 25.77
N ASP A 117 14.83 -4.05 25.42
CA ASP A 117 15.16 -4.59 24.09
C ASP A 117 14.84 -3.64 22.93
N ALA A 118 15.04 -2.33 23.17
CA ALA A 118 14.63 -1.25 22.27
C ALA A 118 15.48 -1.11 21.00
N GLY A 119 16.60 -1.84 20.87
CA GLY A 119 17.42 -1.85 19.66
C GLY A 119 18.27 -0.59 19.42
N TYR A 120 18.47 0.25 20.45
CA TYR A 120 19.31 1.45 20.38
C TYR A 120 20.33 1.51 21.52
N GLN A 121 21.45 2.18 21.26
CA GLN A 121 22.47 2.51 22.23
C GLN A 121 22.94 3.95 22.05
N LEU A 122 22.95 4.69 23.14
CA LEU A 122 23.50 6.02 23.26
C LEU A 122 25.02 5.94 23.42
N ASP A 123 25.76 6.48 22.46
CA ASP A 123 27.21 6.71 22.53
C ASP A 123 27.48 8.18 22.19
N PRO A 124 27.16 9.12 23.11
CA PRO A 124 27.10 10.54 22.78
C PRO A 124 28.39 11.04 22.08
N PRO A 125 28.25 11.76 20.95
CA PRO A 125 27.01 12.37 20.44
C PRO A 125 26.13 11.45 19.60
N MET A 126 26.54 10.19 19.37
CA MET A 126 25.84 9.27 18.48
C MET A 126 24.70 8.52 19.18
N LEU A 127 23.62 8.28 18.44
CA LEU A 127 22.64 7.25 18.74
C LEU A 127 22.79 6.14 17.72
N VAL A 128 23.24 4.97 18.18
CA VAL A 128 23.58 3.81 17.34
C VAL A 128 22.44 2.79 17.43
N ALA A 129 21.95 2.33 16.28
CA ALA A 129 21.06 1.17 16.25
C ALA A 129 21.89 -0.10 16.54
N THR A 130 21.52 -0.83 17.58
CA THR A 130 22.19 -2.08 17.98
C THR A 130 21.55 -3.30 17.33
N ARG A 131 20.32 -3.16 16.81
CA ARG A 131 19.73 -4.08 15.85
C ARG A 131 20.09 -3.61 14.45
N ALA A 132 20.52 -4.54 13.59
CA ALA A 132 20.49 -4.31 12.15
C ALA A 132 19.02 -4.02 11.80
N HIS A 133 18.69 -2.73 11.65
CA HIS A 133 17.41 -2.32 11.12
C HIS A 133 17.38 -2.81 9.67
N ILE A 134 16.94 -4.06 9.46
CA ILE A 134 16.36 -4.44 8.18
C ILE A 134 15.10 -3.59 8.14
N PRO A 135 15.03 -2.56 7.29
CA PRO A 135 13.75 -1.91 7.05
C PRO A 135 12.82 -3.03 6.65
N ILE A 136 11.80 -3.29 7.46
CA ILE A 136 10.68 -4.06 6.96
C ILE A 136 10.14 -3.16 5.86
N PHE A 137 10.47 -3.49 4.61
CA PHE A 137 9.75 -2.98 3.46
C PHE A 137 8.29 -3.28 3.78
N VAL A 138 7.55 -2.24 4.18
CA VAL A 138 6.11 -2.26 4.00
C VAL A 138 5.98 -2.46 2.50
N PRO A 139 5.52 -3.63 2.02
CA PRO A 139 5.26 -3.78 0.60
C PRO A 139 4.32 -2.63 0.26
N ASP A 140 4.61 -1.90 -0.83
CA ASP A 140 3.65 -0.94 -1.36
C ASP A 140 2.27 -1.57 -1.26
N SER A 141 1.33 -0.87 -0.61
CA SER A 141 -0.04 -1.36 -0.46
C SER A 141 -0.44 -1.98 -1.79
N PRO A 142 -0.82 -3.27 -1.84
CA PRO A 142 -1.11 -3.92 -3.09
C PRO A 142 -2.06 -2.98 -3.84
N PRO A 143 -1.76 -2.66 -5.12
CA PRO A 143 -2.49 -1.62 -5.84
C PRO A 143 -3.97 -1.86 -5.64
N SER A 144 -4.79 -0.81 -5.52
CA SER A 144 -6.23 -1.02 -5.37
C SER A 144 -6.74 -1.95 -6.46
N LEU A 145 -7.84 -2.68 -6.22
CA LEU A 145 -8.39 -3.61 -7.22
C LEU A 145 -8.59 -2.91 -8.58
N ASP A 146 -8.93 -1.63 -8.58
CA ASP A 146 -9.04 -0.79 -9.77
C ASP A 146 -7.68 -0.55 -10.46
N VAL A 147 -6.63 -0.28 -9.70
CA VAL A 147 -5.27 -0.11 -10.23
C VAL A 147 -4.71 -1.45 -10.74
N GLN A 148 -4.98 -2.56 -10.06
CA GLN A 148 -4.63 -3.91 -10.53
C GLN A 148 -5.36 -4.28 -11.82
N ALA A 149 -6.66 -4.00 -11.90
CA ALA A 149 -7.45 -4.23 -13.10
C ALA A 149 -6.96 -3.37 -14.28
N GLN A 150 -6.66 -2.09 -14.03
CA GLN A 150 -6.13 -1.19 -15.06
C GLN A 150 -4.74 -1.63 -15.54
N ALA A 151 -3.87 -2.07 -14.63
CA ALA A 151 -2.56 -2.61 -14.96
C ALA A 151 -2.68 -3.86 -15.85
N LEU A 152 -3.58 -4.79 -15.49
CA LEU A 152 -3.84 -6.01 -16.28
C LEU A 152 -4.35 -5.70 -17.69
N ILE A 153 -5.27 -4.74 -17.82
CA ILE A 153 -5.78 -4.26 -19.11
C ILE A 153 -4.63 -3.71 -19.95
N ASN A 154 -3.81 -2.83 -19.38
CA ASN A 154 -2.69 -2.21 -20.08
C ASN A 154 -1.64 -3.24 -20.51
N GLU A 155 -1.28 -4.17 -19.62
CA GLU A 155 -0.30 -5.22 -19.88
C GLU A 155 -0.71 -6.12 -21.04
N SER A 156 -1.97 -6.57 -21.06
CA SER A 156 -2.49 -7.43 -22.12
C SER A 156 -2.61 -6.69 -23.47
N LEU A 157 -3.01 -5.41 -23.46
CA LEU A 157 -3.01 -4.59 -24.68
C LEU A 157 -1.60 -4.35 -25.22
N ASP A 158 -0.62 -4.11 -24.35
CA ASP A 158 0.78 -3.94 -24.72
C ASP A 158 1.39 -5.25 -25.22
N ALA A 159 1.07 -6.38 -24.60
CA ALA A 159 1.48 -7.70 -25.05
C ALA A 159 0.95 -8.00 -26.46
N SER A 160 -0.33 -7.70 -26.71
CA SER A 160 -0.94 -7.80 -28.04
C SER A 160 -0.21 -6.92 -29.06
N GLN A 161 0.09 -5.67 -28.71
CA GLN A 161 0.78 -4.74 -29.58
C GLN A 161 2.21 -5.20 -29.90
N ARG A 162 2.96 -5.69 -28.90
CA ARG A 162 4.29 -6.28 -29.10
C ARG A 162 4.23 -7.49 -30.03
N ALA A 163 3.23 -8.35 -29.86
CA ALA A 163 3.02 -9.52 -30.71
C ALA A 163 2.69 -9.12 -32.16
N LEU A 164 1.85 -8.11 -32.40
CA LEU A 164 1.60 -7.57 -33.75
C LEU A 164 2.88 -7.01 -34.38
N SER A 165 3.65 -6.22 -33.63
CA SER A 165 4.91 -5.66 -34.11
C SER A 165 5.97 -6.74 -34.41
N GLY A 166 5.93 -7.86 -33.68
CA GLY A 166 6.78 -9.03 -33.91
C GLY A 166 6.31 -9.98 -35.01
N GLY A 167 5.20 -9.68 -35.70
CA GLY A 167 4.62 -10.57 -36.71
C GLY A 167 3.85 -11.78 -36.13
N ASN A 168 3.70 -11.85 -34.81
CA ASN A 168 3.02 -12.93 -34.09
C ASN A 168 1.51 -12.66 -33.99
N GLY A 169 0.83 -12.59 -35.14
CA GLY A 169 -0.59 -12.22 -35.23
C GLY A 169 -1.53 -13.09 -34.38
N ARG A 170 -1.29 -14.41 -34.33
CA ARG A 170 -2.07 -15.33 -33.49
C ARG A 170 -1.96 -15.00 -32.01
N GLN A 171 -0.74 -14.81 -31.52
CA GLN A 171 -0.49 -14.45 -30.13
C GLN A 171 -1.16 -13.12 -29.81
N ALA A 172 -1.07 -12.14 -30.72
CA ALA A 172 -1.71 -10.85 -30.52
C ALA A 172 -3.24 -10.96 -30.32
N VAL A 173 -3.91 -11.80 -31.12
CA VAL A 173 -5.35 -12.04 -30.98
C VAL A 173 -5.67 -12.84 -29.72
N GLN A 174 -4.83 -13.80 -29.31
CA GLN A 174 -5.00 -14.53 -28.04
C GLN A 174 -5.04 -13.59 -26.84
N GLU A 175 -4.09 -12.63 -26.76
CA GLU A 175 -3.99 -11.69 -25.65
C GLU A 175 -5.28 -10.88 -25.48
N VAL A 176 -5.76 -10.25 -26.55
CA VAL A 176 -6.98 -9.43 -26.48
C VAL A 176 -8.25 -10.26 -26.31
N LEU A 177 -8.29 -11.48 -26.85
CA LEU A 177 -9.42 -12.39 -26.68
C LEU A 177 -9.53 -12.86 -25.22
N TRP A 178 -8.39 -13.17 -24.59
CA TRP A 178 -8.32 -13.47 -23.17
C TRP A 178 -8.75 -12.27 -22.31
N LEU A 179 -8.33 -11.05 -22.69
CA LEU A 179 -8.74 -9.84 -21.99
C LEU A 179 -10.26 -9.60 -22.12
N LEU A 180 -10.84 -9.87 -23.30
CA LEU A 180 -12.28 -9.77 -23.55
C LEU A 180 -13.08 -10.73 -22.65
N GLU A 181 -12.58 -11.95 -22.49
CA GLU A 181 -13.17 -12.92 -21.56
C GLU A 181 -13.07 -12.45 -20.12
N THR A 182 -11.91 -11.92 -19.73
CA THR A 182 -11.64 -11.44 -18.37
C THR A 182 -12.57 -10.29 -18.00
N ILE A 183 -12.66 -9.24 -18.82
CA ILE A 183 -13.55 -8.09 -18.58
C ILE A 183 -15.02 -8.51 -18.55
N SER A 184 -15.44 -9.47 -19.38
CA SER A 184 -16.83 -9.95 -19.34
C SER A 184 -17.22 -10.50 -17.97
N THR A 185 -16.27 -11.04 -17.18
CA THR A 185 -16.58 -11.60 -15.86
C THR A 185 -17.06 -10.57 -14.84
N ALA A 186 -16.76 -9.28 -15.03
CA ALA A 186 -17.28 -8.20 -14.19
C ALA A 186 -18.82 -8.08 -14.23
N PHE A 187 -19.45 -8.63 -15.27
CA PHE A 187 -20.91 -8.62 -15.43
C PHE A 187 -21.61 -9.86 -14.86
N ARG A 188 -20.89 -10.73 -14.15
CA ARG A 188 -21.48 -11.94 -13.55
C ARG A 188 -22.48 -11.56 -12.46
N SER A 189 -23.59 -12.30 -12.40
CA SER A 189 -24.52 -12.30 -11.26
C SER A 189 -24.15 -13.41 -10.26
N GLU A 190 -24.50 -13.25 -8.98
CA GLU A 190 -24.14 -14.15 -7.86
C GLU A 190 -24.57 -15.63 -8.03
N GLN A 191 -25.41 -15.94 -9.02
CA GLN A 191 -25.98 -17.29 -9.22
C GLN A 191 -25.10 -18.24 -10.05
N ILE A 192 -23.85 -17.88 -10.37
CA ILE A 192 -22.98 -18.67 -11.26
C ILE A 192 -21.69 -19.07 -10.52
N LEU A 193 -21.79 -20.09 -9.67
CA LEU A 193 -20.65 -20.81 -9.11
C LEU A 193 -20.54 -22.18 -9.80
N ASP A 194 -19.70 -22.26 -10.82
CA ASP A 194 -19.03 -23.53 -11.13
C ASP A 194 -17.65 -23.26 -11.73
N GLY A 195 -16.70 -24.16 -11.48
CA GLY A 195 -15.30 -24.00 -11.80
C GLY A 195 -14.97 -24.40 -13.24
N SER A 196 -14.06 -23.64 -13.86
CA SER A 196 -13.31 -23.96 -15.10
C SER A 196 -14.04 -23.94 -16.46
N ILE A 197 -14.46 -22.77 -16.97
CA ILE A 197 -14.92 -22.69 -18.38
C ILE A 197 -14.72 -21.33 -19.05
N GLN A 198 -13.48 -20.94 -19.35
CA GLN A 198 -13.23 -19.63 -19.98
C GLN A 198 -13.89 -19.42 -21.37
N GLY A 199 -14.51 -20.43 -22.01
CA GLY A 199 -15.30 -20.23 -23.24
C GLY A 199 -16.83 -20.26 -23.10
N ARG A 200 -17.37 -21.09 -22.19
CA ARG A 200 -18.83 -21.19 -21.97
C ARG A 200 -19.34 -20.06 -21.07
N TYR A 201 -18.50 -19.54 -20.17
CA TYR A 201 -18.90 -18.39 -19.34
C TYR A 201 -19.05 -17.11 -20.15
N PHE A 202 -18.15 -16.83 -21.11
CA PHE A 202 -18.24 -15.63 -21.94
C PHE A 202 -19.58 -15.55 -22.67
N ASN A 203 -19.91 -16.57 -23.46
CA ASN A 203 -21.15 -16.58 -24.23
C ASN A 203 -22.40 -16.53 -23.35
N LYS A 204 -22.37 -17.14 -22.16
CA LYS A 204 -23.47 -17.05 -21.20
C LYS A 204 -23.64 -15.62 -20.66
N ILE A 205 -22.56 -14.99 -20.22
CA ILE A 205 -22.59 -13.62 -19.68
C ILE A 205 -23.04 -12.62 -20.74
N ILE A 206 -22.45 -12.67 -21.93
CA ILE A 206 -22.81 -11.76 -23.03
C ILE A 206 -24.25 -11.99 -23.49
N TRP A 207 -24.74 -13.23 -23.47
CA TRP A 207 -26.14 -13.53 -23.75
C TRP A 207 -27.07 -12.94 -22.68
N GLU A 208 -26.75 -13.06 -21.39
CA GLU A 208 -27.53 -12.44 -20.30
C GLU A 208 -27.55 -10.92 -20.40
N LEU A 209 -26.42 -10.29 -20.72
CA LEU A 209 -26.34 -8.85 -21.00
C LEU A 209 -27.20 -8.46 -22.20
N ARG A 210 -27.20 -9.29 -23.24
CA ARG A 210 -28.02 -9.08 -24.45
C ARG A 210 -29.51 -9.10 -24.12
N GLN A 211 -29.97 -10.02 -23.27
CA GLN A 211 -31.38 -10.08 -22.83
C GLN A 211 -31.82 -8.83 -22.04
N ARG A 212 -30.89 -8.15 -21.37
CA ARG A 212 -31.14 -6.93 -20.60
C ARG A 212 -30.97 -5.66 -21.43
N GLY A 213 -30.17 -5.73 -22.49
CA GLY A 213 -29.89 -4.63 -23.41
C GLY A 213 -31.12 -4.20 -24.20
N ARG A 214 -31.10 -2.96 -24.71
CA ARG A 214 -32.13 -2.42 -25.60
C ARG A 214 -31.50 -1.75 -26.82
N GLY A 215 -32.17 -1.80 -27.97
CA GLY A 215 -31.73 -1.12 -29.19
C GLY A 215 -30.39 -1.63 -29.72
N HIS A 216 -29.48 -0.72 -30.06
CA HIS A 216 -28.20 -1.05 -30.72
C HIS A 216 -27.28 -1.96 -29.89
N GLN A 217 -27.43 -1.98 -28.56
CA GLN A 217 -26.64 -2.83 -27.66
C GLN A 217 -26.84 -4.32 -27.95
N GLU A 218 -28.05 -4.72 -28.33
CA GLU A 218 -28.35 -6.12 -28.64
C GLU A 218 -27.51 -6.62 -29.83
N GLN A 219 -27.44 -5.79 -30.88
CA GLN A 219 -26.70 -6.10 -32.09
C GLN A 219 -25.19 -6.14 -31.86
N ILE A 220 -24.67 -5.22 -31.04
CA ILE A 220 -23.24 -5.17 -30.67
C ILE A 220 -22.84 -6.44 -29.92
N LEU A 221 -23.63 -6.86 -28.93
CA LEU A 221 -23.37 -8.08 -28.15
C LEU A 221 -23.48 -9.33 -29.03
N GLN A 222 -24.38 -9.37 -30.02
CA GLN A 222 -24.46 -10.45 -30.99
C GLN A 222 -23.23 -10.54 -31.89
N TRP A 223 -22.69 -9.43 -32.39
CA TRP A 223 -21.43 -9.43 -33.15
C TRP A 223 -20.27 -9.90 -32.29
N MET A 224 -20.22 -9.47 -31.03
CA MET A 224 -19.20 -9.89 -30.07
C MET A 224 -19.22 -11.40 -29.83
N MET A 225 -20.40 -12.00 -29.63
CA MET A 225 -20.56 -13.46 -29.52
C MET A 225 -20.13 -14.19 -30.79
N THR A 226 -20.46 -13.64 -31.96
CA THR A 226 -20.11 -14.24 -33.26
C THR A 226 -18.59 -14.25 -33.46
N LEU A 227 -17.93 -13.13 -33.19
CA LEU A 227 -16.47 -13.00 -33.28
C LEU A 227 -15.78 -13.93 -32.28
N HIS A 228 -16.22 -13.94 -31.02
CA HIS A 228 -15.66 -14.83 -29.99
C HIS A 228 -15.82 -16.30 -30.35
N GLY A 229 -17.01 -16.70 -30.80
CA GLY A 229 -17.31 -18.07 -31.20
C GLY A 229 -16.45 -18.55 -32.37
N TYR A 230 -16.25 -17.68 -33.38
CA TYR A 230 -15.36 -17.99 -34.50
C TYR A 230 -13.91 -18.18 -34.04
N LEU A 231 -13.35 -17.22 -33.29
CA LEU A 231 -11.94 -17.25 -32.87
C LEU A 231 -11.64 -18.34 -31.83
N SER A 232 -12.62 -18.68 -30.99
CA SER A 232 -12.47 -19.71 -29.94
C SER A 232 -12.65 -21.13 -30.46
N SER A 233 -13.34 -21.34 -31.59
CA SER A 233 -13.62 -22.68 -32.10
C SER A 233 -12.35 -23.36 -32.67
N PRO A 234 -12.06 -24.62 -32.32
CA PRO A 234 -11.00 -25.42 -32.94
C PRO A 234 -11.17 -25.59 -34.46
N THR A 235 -12.42 -25.60 -34.94
CA THR A 235 -12.79 -25.75 -36.36
C THR A 235 -13.05 -24.40 -37.06
N GLY A 236 -12.93 -23.29 -36.34
CA GLY A 236 -13.05 -21.92 -36.84
C GLY A 236 -11.69 -21.24 -36.96
N GLY A 237 -11.53 -20.10 -36.28
CA GLY A 237 -10.28 -19.33 -36.23
C GLY A 237 -9.17 -19.97 -35.39
N GLY A 238 -9.48 -20.96 -34.54
CA GLY A 238 -8.49 -21.82 -33.87
C GLY A 238 -7.52 -21.12 -32.92
N VAL A 239 -7.77 -19.87 -32.55
CA VAL A 239 -6.83 -19.02 -31.81
C VAL A 239 -6.58 -19.56 -30.40
N ARG A 240 -7.56 -20.20 -29.77
CA ARG A 240 -7.50 -20.61 -28.36
C ARG A 240 -6.78 -21.94 -28.08
N HIS A 241 -6.71 -22.85 -29.06
CA HIS A 241 -6.49 -24.26 -28.75
C HIS A 241 -5.07 -24.79 -28.96
N GLY A 242 -4.11 -23.95 -29.36
CA GLY A 242 -2.68 -24.34 -29.42
C GLY A 242 -2.37 -25.56 -30.30
N VAL A 243 -3.31 -26.07 -31.09
CA VAL A 243 -3.18 -27.40 -31.68
C VAL A 243 -2.29 -27.37 -32.92
N ASP A 244 -1.32 -28.26 -32.86
CA ASP A 244 -0.56 -28.87 -33.94
C ASP A 244 -1.54 -29.47 -34.97
N LEU A 245 -1.88 -28.72 -36.03
CA LEU A 245 -2.73 -29.21 -37.12
C LEU A 245 -2.18 -28.69 -38.44
N LYS A 246 -1.76 -29.63 -39.29
CA LYS A 246 -1.39 -29.47 -40.70
C LYS A 246 -2.49 -28.82 -41.58
N GLU A 247 -3.58 -28.30 -41.01
CA GLU A 247 -4.82 -27.91 -41.71
C GLU A 247 -5.53 -26.67 -41.12
N GLY A 248 -4.89 -25.87 -40.26
CA GLY A 248 -5.45 -24.58 -39.81
C GLY A 248 -5.08 -23.44 -40.77
N LEU A 249 -6.06 -22.61 -41.17
CA LEU A 249 -5.79 -21.35 -41.90
C LEU A 249 -4.82 -20.50 -41.08
N ALA A 250 -3.65 -20.22 -41.65
CA ALA A 250 -2.65 -19.36 -41.01
C ALA A 250 -3.22 -17.94 -40.94
N LEU A 251 -3.46 -17.44 -39.72
CA LEU A 251 -3.97 -16.09 -39.49
C LEU A 251 -2.94 -15.07 -40.00
N GLY A 252 -3.30 -14.32 -41.04
CA GLY A 252 -2.46 -13.27 -41.60
C GLY A 252 -2.27 -12.11 -40.62
N ILE A 253 -1.17 -11.37 -40.76
CA ILE A 253 -0.85 -10.28 -39.83
C ILE A 253 -1.87 -9.12 -39.91
N ASP A 254 -2.41 -8.86 -41.11
CA ASP A 254 -3.43 -7.83 -41.31
C ASP A 254 -4.80 -8.27 -40.79
N GLU A 255 -5.13 -9.56 -40.92
CA GLU A 255 -6.33 -10.15 -40.31
C GLU A 255 -6.23 -10.12 -38.79
N ALA A 256 -5.07 -10.47 -38.23
CA ALA A 256 -4.80 -10.36 -36.80
C ALA A 256 -4.96 -8.94 -36.30
N ARG A 257 -4.43 -7.95 -37.03
CA ARG A 257 -4.61 -6.53 -36.70
C ARG A 257 -6.07 -6.10 -36.71
N LEU A 258 -6.86 -6.56 -37.70
CA LEU A 258 -8.29 -6.30 -37.74
C LEU A 258 -9.02 -6.91 -36.54
N TYR A 259 -8.76 -8.18 -36.22
CA TYR A 259 -9.36 -8.83 -35.05
C TYR A 259 -8.97 -8.13 -33.75
N CYS A 260 -7.70 -7.75 -33.58
CA CYS A 260 -7.25 -6.99 -32.41
C CYS A 260 -7.99 -5.65 -32.29
N ASN A 261 -8.16 -4.92 -33.39
CA ASN A 261 -8.89 -3.65 -33.38
C ASN A 261 -10.38 -3.83 -33.01
N LEU A 262 -11.04 -4.82 -33.61
CA LEU A 262 -12.45 -5.14 -33.29
C LEU A 262 -12.62 -5.51 -31.82
N ILE A 263 -11.74 -6.37 -31.30
CA ILE A 263 -11.78 -6.77 -29.90
C ILE A 263 -11.51 -5.58 -28.99
N ARG A 264 -10.55 -4.71 -29.31
CA ARG A 264 -10.31 -3.46 -28.56
C ARG A 264 -11.53 -2.56 -28.51
N SER A 265 -12.26 -2.41 -29.62
CA SER A 265 -13.52 -1.66 -29.63
C SER A 265 -14.58 -2.28 -28.71
N TYR A 266 -14.67 -3.61 -28.66
CA TYR A 266 -15.55 -4.32 -27.71
C TYR A 266 -15.13 -4.16 -26.25
N LEU A 267 -13.82 -4.18 -25.96
CA LEU A 267 -13.29 -3.92 -24.63
C LEU A 267 -13.67 -2.51 -24.15
N THR A 268 -13.43 -1.49 -24.97
CA THR A 268 -13.83 -0.10 -24.66
C THR A 268 -15.33 0.01 -24.40
N PHE A 269 -16.15 -0.65 -25.23
CA PHE A 269 -17.60 -0.67 -25.05
C PHE A 269 -18.02 -1.33 -23.72
N LEU A 270 -17.49 -2.50 -23.39
CA LEU A 270 -17.82 -3.21 -22.15
C LEU A 270 -17.38 -2.42 -20.90
N ILE A 271 -16.20 -1.82 -20.91
CA ILE A 271 -15.73 -1.00 -19.77
C ILE A 271 -16.70 0.17 -19.53
N ALA A 272 -17.07 0.89 -20.60
CA ALA A 272 -18.02 2.01 -20.49
C ALA A 272 -19.42 1.57 -20.01
N GLU A 273 -19.91 0.43 -20.50
CA GLU A 273 -21.20 -0.12 -20.05
C GLU A 273 -21.16 -0.56 -18.58
N HIS A 274 -20.05 -1.15 -18.12
CA HIS A 274 -19.88 -1.49 -16.72
C HIS A 274 -19.95 -0.25 -15.84
N GLU A 275 -19.18 0.80 -16.16
CA GLU A 275 -19.23 2.07 -15.42
C GLU A 275 -20.64 2.70 -15.40
N ARG A 276 -21.36 2.64 -16.53
CA ARG A 276 -22.72 3.16 -16.62
C ARG A 276 -23.65 2.41 -15.66
N LEU A 277 -23.55 1.07 -15.60
CA LEU A 277 -24.36 0.24 -14.72
C LEU A 277 -23.99 0.43 -13.25
N SER A 278 -22.70 0.50 -12.91
CA SER A 278 -22.24 0.72 -11.52
C SER A 278 -22.74 2.06 -10.96
N ARG A 279 -22.82 3.11 -11.78
CA ARG A 279 -23.36 4.42 -11.38
C ARG A 279 -24.88 4.44 -11.13
N HIS A 280 -25.64 3.46 -11.60
CA HIS A 280 -27.08 3.36 -11.35
C HIS A 280 -27.43 2.57 -10.08
N VAL A 281 -26.43 1.94 -9.45
CA VAL A 281 -26.59 1.11 -8.24
C VAL A 281 -26.14 1.85 -6.96
N ALA A 282 -25.38 2.94 -7.10
CA ALA A 282 -25.02 3.86 -6.02
C ALA A 282 -26.03 5.02 -5.91
#